data_AF-A0ABD2I0D2-F1
#
_entry.id   AF-A0ABD2I0D2-F1
#
_cell.length_a   1.000
_cell.length_b   1.000
_cell.length_c   1.000
_cell.angle_alpha   90.00
_cell.angle_beta   90.00
_cell.angle_gamma   90.00
#
_symmetry.space_group_name_H-M   'P 1'
#
loop_
_entity.id
_entity.type
_entity.pdbx_description
1 polymer ?
#
loop_
_entity_poly.entity_id
_entity_poly.type
_entity_poly.pdbx_seq_one_letter_code
_entity_poly.pdbx_strand_id
1 'polypeptide(L)'
;MPKSPTDWMKLLLSTGEYADVHFLVGDGDEKELVPAHKLILKHASDVFEAMFRFDSQNAKAENVSANCPVVEVPDVEAAAFKVILSFIYAGDLSGLNGDNAMAVLYAVTSMANVTLSSLWS
;
A
#
# COMPACT_ATOMS: atom_id res chain seq x y z
N MET A 1 -1.68 14.02 -21.90
CA MET A 1 -0.60 13.06 -21.63
C MET A 1 0.29 13.62 -20.53
N PRO A 2 0.81 12.78 -19.60
CA PRO A 2 1.75 13.18 -18.55
C PRO A 2 2.98 13.90 -19.12
N LYS A 3 3.53 14.89 -18.41
CA LYS A 3 4.61 15.75 -18.91
C LYS A 3 5.96 15.48 -18.22
N SER A 4 5.97 14.66 -17.17
CA SER A 4 7.16 14.30 -16.40
C SER A 4 7.07 12.86 -15.88
N PRO A 5 8.19 12.24 -15.45
CA PRO A 5 8.17 10.94 -14.77
C PRO A 5 7.25 10.94 -13.53
N THR A 6 7.24 12.03 -12.76
CA THR A 6 6.36 12.17 -11.60
C THR A 6 4.89 12.17 -11.99
N ASP A 7 4.51 12.84 -13.10
CA ASP A 7 3.12 12.81 -13.60
C ASP A 7 2.70 11.39 -14.02
N TRP A 8 3.62 10.61 -14.57
CA TRP A 8 3.38 9.19 -14.88
C TRP A 8 3.13 8.36 -13.62
N MET A 9 3.91 8.60 -12.56
CA MET A 9 3.70 7.91 -11.27
C MET A 9 2.36 8.28 -10.63
N LYS A 10 1.97 9.56 -10.69
CA LYS A 10 0.64 10.00 -10.23
C LYS A 10 -0.48 9.38 -11.04
N LEU A 11 -0.33 9.31 -12.37
CA LEU A 11 -1.30 8.64 -13.24
C LEU A 11 -1.44 7.17 -12.84
N LEU A 12 -0.33 6.44 -12.72
CA LEU A 12 -0.29 5.03 -12.35
C LEU A 12 -0.99 4.76 -11.00
N LEU A 13 -0.74 5.61 -9.98
CA LEU A 13 -1.45 5.53 -8.70
C LEU A 13 -2.95 5.79 -8.86
N SER A 14 -3.33 6.82 -9.62
CA SER A 14 -4.73 7.23 -9.76
C SER A 14 -5.60 6.25 -10.56
N THR A 15 -5.01 5.58 -11.56
CA THR A 15 -5.74 4.63 -12.42
C THR A 15 -5.72 3.21 -11.85
N GLY A 16 -4.67 2.86 -11.09
CA GLY A 16 -4.45 1.49 -10.63
C GLY A 16 -4.15 0.50 -11.76
N GLU A 17 -3.83 0.99 -12.96
CA GLU A 17 -3.49 0.11 -14.09
C GLU A 17 -2.25 -0.71 -13.78
N TYR A 18 -2.30 -2.02 -14.03
CA TYR A 18 -1.24 -2.99 -13.69
C TYR A 18 -0.99 -3.21 -12.20
N ALA A 19 -1.93 -2.83 -11.34
CA ALA A 19 -1.86 -3.14 -9.91
C ALA A 19 -1.78 -4.66 -9.67
N ASP A 20 -0.74 -5.07 -8.93
CA ASP A 20 -0.43 -6.45 -8.58
C ASP A 20 -0.58 -6.72 -7.07
N VAL A 21 -1.16 -5.76 -6.34
CA VAL A 21 -1.69 -5.89 -4.97
C VAL A 21 -2.90 -4.96 -4.79
N HIS A 22 -3.85 -5.38 -3.94
CA HIS A 22 -4.89 -4.50 -3.41
C HIS A 22 -4.82 -4.46 -1.88
N PHE A 23 -5.11 -3.31 -1.30
CA PHE A 23 -5.24 -3.15 0.14
C PHE A 23 -6.70 -2.92 0.51
N LEU A 24 -7.24 -3.71 1.44
CA LEU A 24 -8.55 -3.44 2.02
C LEU A 24 -8.34 -2.65 3.32
N VAL A 25 -8.53 -1.33 3.25
CA VAL A 25 -8.13 -0.37 4.28
C VAL A 25 -9.34 0.16 5.01
N GLY A 26 -9.24 0.31 6.34
CA GLY A 26 -10.33 0.78 7.20
C GLY A 26 -11.15 -0.36 7.79
N ASP A 27 -12.15 0.00 8.60
CA ASP A 27 -13.01 -0.97 9.28
C ASP A 27 -14.51 -0.71 9.03
N GLY A 28 -15.32 -1.76 9.20
CA GLY A 28 -16.78 -1.70 9.00
C GLY A 28 -17.19 -1.19 7.62
N ASP A 29 -18.08 -0.20 7.62
CA ASP A 29 -18.65 0.41 6.41
C ASP A 29 -17.68 1.40 5.73
N GLU A 30 -16.55 1.75 6.36
CA GLU A 30 -15.54 2.67 5.81
C GLU A 30 -14.41 1.93 5.06
N LYS A 31 -14.54 0.61 4.90
CA LYS A 31 -13.57 -0.21 4.16
C LYS A 31 -13.46 0.21 2.71
N GLU A 32 -12.24 0.47 2.26
CA GLU A 32 -11.93 0.80 0.88
C GLU A 32 -10.88 -0.13 0.29
N LEU A 33 -11.15 -0.63 -0.93
CA LEU A 33 -10.17 -1.39 -1.70
C LEU A 33 -9.28 -0.44 -2.51
N VAL A 34 -8.00 -0.41 -2.18
CA VAL A 34 -7.01 0.50 -2.77
C VAL A 34 -5.99 -0.29 -3.61
N PRO A 35 -5.95 -0.12 -4.95
CA PRO A 35 -4.97 -0.79 -5.80
C PRO A 35 -3.57 -0.18 -5.65
N ALA A 36 -2.52 -0.99 -5.73
CA ALA A 36 -1.13 -0.52 -5.71
C ALA A 36 -0.17 -1.49 -6.43
N HIS A 37 1.12 -1.14 -6.44
CA HIS A 37 2.16 -1.83 -7.19
C HIS A 37 3.28 -2.30 -6.27
N LYS A 38 3.45 -3.62 -6.13
CA LYS A 38 4.45 -4.24 -5.26
C LYS A 38 5.85 -3.72 -5.57
N LEU A 39 6.25 -3.60 -6.85
CA LEU A 39 7.61 -3.15 -7.19
C LEU A 39 7.94 -1.78 -6.58
N ILE A 40 7.00 -0.83 -6.68
CA ILE A 40 7.15 0.53 -6.14
C ILE A 40 7.22 0.48 -4.62
N LEU A 41 6.29 -0.25 -3.99
CA LEU A 41 6.21 -0.39 -2.53
C LEU A 41 7.45 -1.08 -1.94
N LYS A 42 7.95 -2.15 -2.57
CA LYS A 42 9.16 -2.87 -2.16
C LYS A 42 10.39 -1.97 -2.14
N HIS A 43 10.54 -1.09 -3.14
CA HIS A 43 11.67 -0.15 -3.19
C HIS A 43 11.53 0.99 -2.17
N ALA A 44 10.31 1.34 -1.79
CA ALA A 44 10.05 2.42 -0.84
C ALA A 44 10.16 1.99 0.63
N SER A 45 10.05 0.69 0.93
CA SER A 45 10.07 0.19 2.30
C SER A 45 10.48 -1.28 2.39
N ASP A 46 11.48 -1.55 3.23
CA ASP A 46 11.94 -2.91 3.56
C ASP A 46 10.82 -3.78 4.16
N VAL A 47 9.84 -3.15 4.82
CA VAL A 47 8.67 -3.85 5.38
C VAL A 47 7.79 -4.41 4.26
N PHE A 48 7.52 -3.60 3.23
CA PHE A 48 6.81 -4.08 2.05
C PHE A 48 7.63 -5.11 1.28
N GLU A 49 8.95 -4.95 1.23
CA GLU A 49 9.82 -5.96 0.64
C GLU A 49 9.71 -7.31 1.35
N ALA A 50 9.83 -7.34 2.68
CA ALA A 50 9.70 -8.56 3.47
C ALA A 50 8.32 -9.23 3.29
N MET A 51 7.25 -8.43 3.40
CA MET A 51 5.85 -8.90 3.25
C MET A 51 5.65 -9.61 1.90
N PHE A 52 5.98 -8.94 0.80
CA PHE A 52 5.74 -9.50 -0.54
C PHE A 52 6.73 -10.58 -0.97
N ARG A 53 7.93 -10.65 -0.37
CA ARG A 53 8.85 -11.79 -0.56
C ARG A 53 8.26 -13.05 0.06
N PHE A 54 7.66 -12.96 1.25
CA PHE A 54 7.02 -14.08 1.92
C PHE A 54 5.80 -14.60 1.12
N ASP A 55 4.90 -13.71 0.70
CA ASP A 55 3.73 -14.06 -0.12
C ASP A 55 4.12 -14.86 -1.38
N SER A 56 5.17 -14.42 -2.08
CA SER A 56 5.63 -15.08 -3.30
C SER A 56 6.20 -16.48 -3.06
N GLN A 57 6.81 -16.71 -1.90
CA GLN A 57 7.34 -18.03 -1.51
C GLN A 57 6.20 -18.99 -1.14
N ASN A 58 5.18 -18.50 -0.42
CA ASN A 58 4.03 -19.31 -0.03
C ASN A 58 3.15 -19.69 -1.23
N ALA A 59 2.86 -18.74 -2.12
CA ALA A 59 2.10 -19.03 -3.35
C ALA A 59 2.78 -20.10 -4.21
N LYS A 60 4.12 -20.11 -4.24
CA LYS A 60 4.91 -21.12 -4.95
C LYS A 60 4.88 -22.49 -4.25
N ALA A 61 4.81 -22.53 -2.92
CA ALA A 61 4.70 -23.77 -2.16
C ALA A 61 3.32 -24.44 -2.32
N GLU A 62 2.25 -23.65 -2.46
CA GLU A 62 0.87 -24.15 -2.50
C GLU A 62 0.31 -24.42 -3.92
N ASN A 63 1.09 -24.21 -4.99
CA ASN A 63 0.62 -24.31 -6.39
C ASN A 63 -0.65 -23.50 -6.69
N VAL A 64 -0.88 -22.40 -5.95
CA VAL A 64 -2.05 -21.54 -6.14
C VAL A 64 -1.76 -20.53 -7.25
N SER A 65 -2.61 -20.52 -8.28
CA SER A 65 -2.52 -19.57 -9.40
C SER A 65 -2.84 -18.14 -8.94
N ALA A 66 -1.80 -17.31 -8.87
CA ALA A 66 -1.70 -15.88 -9.14
C ALA A 66 -2.98 -14.98 -9.11
N ASN A 67 -3.85 -15.10 -8.10
CA ASN A 67 -4.79 -14.02 -7.83
C ASN A 67 -4.03 -12.80 -7.30
N CYS A 68 -4.48 -11.59 -7.65
CA CYS A 68 -3.96 -10.36 -7.08
C CYS A 68 -4.29 -10.34 -5.58
N PRO A 69 -3.29 -10.41 -4.67
CA PRO A 69 -3.57 -10.58 -3.25
C PRO A 69 -4.24 -9.33 -2.67
N VAL A 70 -5.14 -9.56 -1.73
CA VAL A 70 -5.76 -8.52 -0.90
C VAL A 70 -5.08 -8.53 0.46
N VAL A 71 -4.49 -7.41 0.85
CA VAL A 71 -3.85 -7.19 2.15
C VAL A 71 -4.79 -6.35 3.02
N GLU A 72 -5.20 -6.87 4.16
CA GLU A 72 -6.09 -6.13 5.07
C GLU A 72 -5.30 -5.14 5.95
N VAL A 73 -5.82 -3.92 6.09
CA VAL A 73 -5.26 -2.86 6.93
C VAL A 73 -6.40 -2.20 7.72
N PRO A 74 -7.00 -2.92 8.70
CA PRO A 74 -8.22 -2.47 9.37
C PRO A 74 -8.01 -1.24 10.25
N ASP A 75 -6.82 -1.09 10.83
CA ASP A 75 -6.54 -0.03 11.82
C ASP A 75 -6.18 1.32 11.19
N VAL A 76 -6.22 1.45 9.86
CA VAL A 76 -5.78 2.66 9.16
C VAL A 76 -6.94 3.25 8.36
N GLU A 77 -7.13 4.57 8.46
CA GLU A 77 -8.07 5.28 7.62
C GLU A 77 -7.59 5.31 6.15
N ALA A 78 -8.50 5.00 5.21
CA ALA A 78 -8.19 4.95 3.78
C ALA A 78 -7.61 6.28 3.25
N ALA A 79 -8.10 7.42 3.75
CA ALA A 79 -7.59 8.74 3.38
C ALA A 79 -6.13 8.92 3.79
N ALA A 80 -5.76 8.53 5.01
CA ALA A 80 -4.38 8.59 5.49
C ALA A 80 -3.46 7.66 4.68
N PHE A 81 -3.93 6.44 4.37
CA PHE A 81 -3.20 5.49 3.55
C PHE A 81 -2.92 6.03 2.12
N LYS A 82 -3.89 6.70 1.51
CA LYS A 82 -3.71 7.34 0.19
C LYS A 82 -2.70 8.48 0.20
N VAL A 83 -2.56 9.22 1.30
CA VAL A 83 -1.50 10.23 1.46
C VAL A 83 -0.13 9.55 1.46
N ILE A 84 0.02 8.43 2.17
CA ILE A 84 1.25 7.64 2.18
C ILE A 84 1.60 7.14 0.78
N LEU A 85 0.62 6.59 0.04
CA LEU A 85 0.85 6.17 -1.35
C LEU A 85 1.25 7.35 -2.25
N SER A 86 0.61 8.50 -2.11
CA SER A 86 0.95 9.70 -2.88
C SER A 86 2.40 10.15 -2.64
N PHE A 87 2.85 10.07 -1.39
CA PHE A 87 4.25 10.29 -1.03
C PHE A 87 5.18 9.24 -1.64
N ILE A 88 4.85 7.95 -1.54
CA ILE A 88 5.68 6.87 -2.08
C ILE A 88 5.84 6.99 -3.61
N TYR A 89 4.77 7.31 -4.34
CA TYR A 89 4.80 7.32 -5.80
C TYR A 89 5.46 8.58 -6.37
N ALA A 90 5.27 9.72 -5.72
CA ALA A 90 5.59 11.01 -6.33
C ALA A 90 6.18 12.04 -5.36
N GLY A 91 6.46 11.67 -4.10
CA GLY A 91 6.82 12.62 -3.05
C GLY A 91 5.71 13.64 -2.76
N ASP A 92 4.47 13.33 -3.11
CA ASP A 92 3.35 14.26 -3.05
C ASP A 92 2.68 14.24 -1.67
N LEU A 93 2.82 15.36 -0.95
CA LEU A 93 2.21 15.59 0.37
C LEU A 93 1.05 16.58 0.32
N SER A 94 0.53 16.92 -0.87
CA SER A 94 -0.59 17.87 -0.99
C SER A 94 -1.88 17.43 -0.29
N GLY A 95 -2.05 16.12 -0.05
CA GLY A 95 -3.15 15.58 0.74
C GLY A 95 -2.94 15.62 2.26
N LEU A 96 -1.73 15.93 2.73
CA LEU A 96 -1.41 16.06 4.16
C LEU A 96 -1.78 17.46 4.66
N ASN A 97 -2.52 17.55 5.77
CA ASN A 97 -2.91 18.80 6.40
C ASN A 97 -3.03 18.63 7.93
N GLY A 98 -3.38 19.73 8.63
CA GLY A 98 -3.47 19.72 10.09
C GLY A 98 -4.53 18.75 10.65
N ASP A 99 -5.59 18.46 9.90
CA ASP A 99 -6.70 17.64 10.36
C ASP A 99 -6.38 16.14 10.26
N ASN A 100 -5.55 15.73 9.29
CA ASN A 100 -5.20 14.32 9.07
C ASN A 100 -3.76 13.96 9.45
N ALA A 101 -2.94 14.90 9.91
CA ALA A 101 -1.52 14.66 10.21
C ALA A 101 -1.29 13.50 11.19
N MET A 102 -2.08 13.42 12.25
CA MET A 102 -1.96 12.34 13.24
C MET A 102 -2.36 10.98 12.67
N ALA A 103 -3.43 10.91 11.86
CA ALA A 103 -3.86 9.69 11.20
C ALA A 103 -2.80 9.19 10.20
N VAL A 104 -2.20 10.11 9.43
CA VAL A 104 -1.10 9.78 8.51
C VAL A 104 0.13 9.27 9.27
N LEU A 105 0.52 9.93 10.37
CA LEU A 105 1.65 9.49 11.19
C LEU A 105 1.40 8.10 11.81
N TYR A 106 0.19 7.86 12.31
CA TYR A 106 -0.22 6.57 12.83
C TYR A 106 -0.17 5.49 11.75
N ALA A 107 -0.70 5.78 10.56
CA ALA A 107 -0.70 4.86 9.42
C ALA A 107 0.72 4.45 9.01
N VAL A 108 1.67 5.40 8.91
CA VAL A 108 3.08 5.09 8.61
C VAL A 108 3.66 4.14 9.66
N THR A 109 3.36 4.39 10.94
CA THR A 109 3.87 3.56 12.05
C THR A 109 3.25 2.16 12.04
N SER A 110 1.94 2.06 11.80
CA SER A 110 1.24 0.79 11.70
C SER A 110 1.80 -0.06 10.55
N MET A 111 1.97 0.55 9.37
CA MET A 111 2.53 -0.11 8.20
C MET A 111 3.96 -0.62 8.41
N ALA A 112 4.75 0.04 9.26
CA ALA A 112 6.09 -0.43 9.62
C ALA A 112 6.07 -1.66 10.55
N ASN A 113 5.00 -1.88 11.30
CA ASN A 113 4.88 -2.94 12.31
C ASN A 113 4.20 -4.22 11.80
N VAL A 114 3.56 -4.20 10.62
CA VAL A 114 2.87 -5.35 10.01
C VAL A 114 3.78 -6.59 9.83
N THR A 115 5.11 -6.43 9.88
CA THR A 115 6.07 -7.54 9.77
C THR A 115 6.15 -8.48 10.98
N LEU A 116 5.65 -8.12 12.16
CA LEU A 116 5.89 -8.94 13.37
C LEU A 116 4.80 -9.96 13.69
N SER A 117 3.54 -9.73 13.27
CA SER A 117 2.44 -10.65 13.60
C SER A 117 2.32 -11.82 12.63
N SER A 118 2.64 -11.62 11.34
CA SER A 118 2.61 -12.66 10.31
C SER A 118 3.82 -13.60 10.31
N LEU A 119 4.87 -13.29 11.09
CA LEU A 119 6.04 -14.13 11.27
C LEU A 119 5.90 -15.15 12.42
N TRP A 120 4.84 -15.06 13.23
CA TRP A 120 4.58 -15.95 14.37
C TRP A 120 3.17 -16.58 14.36
N SER A 121 2.52 -16.63 13.20
CA SER A 121 1.31 -17.43 12.96
C SER A 121 1.64 -18.62 12.05
#